data_AF-A0AAD6PLK8-F1
#
_entry.id   AF-A0AAD6PLK8-F1
#
_cell.length_a   1.000
_cell.length_b   1.000
_cell.length_c   1.000
_cell.angle_alpha   90.00
_cell.angle_beta   90.00
_cell.angle_gamma   90.00
#
_symmetry.space_group_name_H-M   'P 1'
#
loop_
_entity.id
_entity.type
_entity.pdbx_description
1 polymer ?
#
loop_
_entity_poly.entity_id
_entity_poly.type
_entity_poly.pdbx_seq_one_letter_code
_entity_poly.pdbx_strand_id
1 'polypeptide(L)'
;MRADPRAEPCYAERVPYVVIHGEPGARLVDMVVDPLDLLAIDSPFRLNDVYYITKQIIPALQRVFGLLGADLNQWFSEMPRPAREAFAKRPSYAPNPQRTRIDYYYLSKHCILCGELVQASAHLCNKCSHREIAAATAVIGRTSKLEKEMQHLAAICRHCGGGDWVLESGIKCTSLACSVFYERRKVQKELQGLSAVAGDEGFYPKCMVEWF
;
A
#
# COMPACT_ATOMS: atom_id res chain seq x y z
N MET A 1 8.04 9.01 -21.71
CA MET A 1 9.30 9.17 -22.45
C MET A 1 9.92 7.85 -22.93
N ARG A 2 10.45 6.96 -22.08
CA ARG A 2 10.98 5.65 -22.58
C ARG A 2 9.91 4.73 -23.13
N ALA A 3 8.74 4.67 -22.48
CA ALA A 3 7.60 3.86 -22.92
C ALA A 3 6.81 4.53 -24.07
N ASP A 4 6.63 5.85 -23.99
CA ASP A 4 6.03 6.67 -25.06
C ASP A 4 6.91 7.92 -25.31
N PRO A 5 7.56 8.02 -26.47
CA PRO A 5 8.33 9.20 -26.88
C PRO A 5 7.48 10.46 -27.06
N ARG A 6 6.17 10.33 -27.32
CA ARG A 6 5.28 11.49 -27.49
C ARG A 6 4.86 12.13 -26.17
N ALA A 7 5.05 11.42 -25.06
CA ALA A 7 4.80 11.92 -23.71
C ALA A 7 6.02 12.69 -23.15
N GLU A 8 6.66 13.52 -23.98
CA GLU A 8 7.70 14.44 -23.53
C GLU A 8 7.04 15.68 -22.91
N PRO A 9 7.42 16.08 -21.67
CA PRO A 9 6.84 17.25 -21.04
C PRO A 9 7.23 18.51 -21.79
N CYS A 10 6.28 19.42 -21.95
CA CYS A 10 6.51 20.71 -22.59
C CYS A 10 7.36 21.63 -21.70
N TYR A 11 7.90 22.69 -22.32
CA TYR A 11 8.64 23.71 -21.57
C TYR A 11 7.80 24.29 -20.43
N ALA A 12 8.38 24.32 -19.23
CA ALA A 12 7.74 24.77 -17.98
C ALA A 12 6.54 23.94 -17.49
N GLU A 13 6.31 22.74 -18.04
CA GLU A 13 5.30 21.83 -17.53
C GLU A 13 5.69 21.24 -16.16
N ARG A 14 4.71 21.10 -15.27
CA ARG A 14 4.91 20.52 -13.93
C ARG A 14 4.73 19.01 -13.98
N VAL A 15 5.82 18.27 -13.85
CA VAL A 15 5.77 16.80 -13.80
C VAL A 15 5.63 16.33 -12.35
N PRO A 16 4.57 15.60 -11.99
CA PRO A 16 4.40 15.04 -10.65
C PRO A 16 5.34 13.86 -10.44
N TYR A 17 5.86 13.72 -9.22
CA TYR A 17 6.76 12.63 -8.89
C TYR A 17 6.74 12.30 -7.39
N VAL A 18 7.17 11.08 -7.04
CA VAL A 18 7.28 10.62 -5.65
C VAL A 18 8.63 9.98 -5.39
N VAL A 19 9.12 10.11 -4.15
CA VAL A 19 10.41 9.54 -3.74
C VAL A 19 10.20 8.22 -3.02
N ILE A 20 10.83 7.17 -3.54
CA ILE A 20 10.76 5.80 -3.03
C ILE A 20 12.03 5.39 -2.28
N HIS A 21 11.95 4.27 -1.57
CA HIS A 21 13.14 3.63 -1.00
C HIS A 21 14.02 3.10 -2.12
N GLY A 22 15.28 3.55 -2.16
CA GLY A 22 16.31 3.08 -3.07
C GLY A 22 17.42 2.31 -2.35
N GLU A 23 18.44 1.93 -3.12
CA GLU A 23 19.64 1.28 -2.59
C GLU A 23 20.44 2.24 -1.70
N PRO A 24 21.16 1.74 -0.67
CA PRO A 24 22.02 2.58 0.15
C PRO A 24 23.04 3.34 -0.72
N GLY A 25 23.06 4.67 -0.62
CA GLY A 25 23.95 5.52 -1.42
C GLY A 25 23.42 5.89 -2.81
N ALA A 26 22.22 5.43 -3.19
CA ALA A 26 21.56 5.87 -4.41
C ALA A 26 21.30 7.40 -4.40
N ARG A 27 21.45 8.04 -5.56
CA ARG A 27 21.17 9.47 -5.69
C ARG A 27 19.67 9.69 -5.60
N LEU A 28 19.27 10.86 -5.11
CA LEU A 28 17.84 11.22 -5.00
C LEU A 28 17.11 11.08 -6.35
N VAL A 29 17.75 11.51 -7.44
CA VAL A 29 17.18 11.43 -8.80
C VAL A 29 16.90 10.00 -9.26
N ASP A 30 17.64 9.01 -8.77
CA ASP A 30 17.44 7.59 -9.12
C ASP A 30 16.33 6.95 -8.29
N MET A 31 15.87 7.62 -7.22
CA MET A 31 14.80 7.18 -6.31
C MET A 31 13.44 7.84 -6.62
N VAL A 32 13.32 8.51 -7.77
CA VAL A 32 12.11 9.21 -8.18
C VAL A 32 11.33 8.36 -9.18
N VAL A 33 10.03 8.17 -8.92
CA VAL A 33 9.14 7.41 -9.80
C VAL A 33 7.82 8.16 -10.06
N ASP A 34 7.10 7.73 -11.09
CA ASP A 34 5.76 8.22 -11.39
C ASP A 34 4.77 7.80 -10.28
N PRO A 35 3.84 8.67 -9.87
CA PRO A 35 2.83 8.31 -8.86
C PRO A 35 1.96 7.12 -9.26
N LEU A 36 1.64 6.94 -10.55
CA LEU A 36 0.84 5.82 -11.04
C LEU A 36 1.60 4.50 -10.92
N ASP A 37 2.92 4.50 -11.15
CA ASP A 37 3.77 3.32 -10.97
C ASP A 37 3.83 2.88 -9.50
N LEU A 38 3.81 3.83 -8.56
CA LEU A 38 3.73 3.53 -7.13
C LEU A 38 2.36 2.96 -6.73
N LEU A 39 1.27 3.47 -7.34
CA LEU A 39 -0.10 3.11 -7.02
C LEU A 39 -0.60 1.85 -7.74
N ALA A 40 0.16 1.32 -8.70
CA ALA A 40 -0.14 0.04 -9.32
C ALA A 40 -0.22 -1.06 -8.25
N ILE A 41 -1.18 -1.98 -8.44
CA ILE A 41 -1.50 -3.03 -7.47
C ILE A 41 -0.26 -3.88 -7.16
N ASP A 42 0.40 -4.34 -8.23
CA ASP A 42 1.61 -5.17 -8.18
C ASP A 42 2.90 -4.36 -8.05
N SER A 43 2.81 -3.06 -7.73
CA SER A 43 4.00 -2.23 -7.59
C SER A 43 4.91 -2.75 -6.48
N PRO A 44 6.19 -3.03 -6.78
CA PRO A 44 7.17 -3.35 -5.75
C PRO A 44 7.63 -2.09 -5.01
N PHE A 45 7.27 -0.89 -5.46
CA PHE A 45 7.77 0.34 -4.91
C PHE A 45 7.15 0.67 -3.56
N ARG A 46 7.95 1.35 -2.74
CA ARG A 46 7.52 1.77 -1.42
C ARG A 46 7.96 3.20 -1.18
N LEU A 47 7.02 4.02 -0.75
CA LEU A 47 7.28 5.42 -0.40
C LEU A 47 8.37 5.52 0.68
N ASN A 48 9.29 6.46 0.48
CA ASN A 48 10.35 6.74 1.44
C ASN A 48 9.85 7.61 2.59
N ASP A 49 9.20 6.97 3.57
CA ASP A 49 8.67 7.62 4.76
C ASP A 49 9.73 8.46 5.50
N VAL A 50 10.96 7.95 5.62
CA VAL A 50 12.05 8.66 6.31
C VAL A 50 12.46 9.93 5.57
N TYR A 51 12.54 9.88 4.24
CA TYR A 51 12.87 11.05 3.42
C TYR A 51 11.85 12.18 3.61
N TYR A 52 10.55 11.89 3.48
CA TYR A 52 9.52 12.93 3.62
C TYR A 52 9.50 13.52 5.03
N ILE A 53 9.64 12.70 6.06
CA ILE A 53 9.67 13.17 7.45
C ILE A 53 10.89 14.06 7.69
N THR A 54 12.08 13.58 7.36
CA THR A 54 13.34 14.27 7.70
C THR A 54 13.68 15.44 6.79
N LYS A 55 13.30 15.40 5.50
CA LYS A 55 13.67 16.43 4.51
C LYS A 55 12.57 17.43 4.21
N GLN A 56 11.30 17.12 4.50
CA GLN A 56 10.18 18.03 4.22
C GLN A 56 9.44 18.45 5.50
N ILE A 57 8.95 17.49 6.28
CA ILE A 57 8.07 17.77 7.43
C ILE A 57 8.85 18.43 8.56
N ILE A 58 9.93 17.80 9.04
CA ILE A 58 10.72 18.31 10.17
C ILE A 58 11.26 19.72 9.88
N PRO A 59 11.92 20.02 8.75
CA PRO A 59 12.41 21.37 8.49
C PRO A 59 11.31 22.43 8.44
N ALA A 60 10.13 22.10 7.89
CA ALA A 60 9.01 23.03 7.84
C ALA A 60 8.49 23.36 9.24
N LEU A 61 8.29 22.34 10.07
CA LEU A 61 7.79 22.49 11.43
C LEU A 61 8.84 23.11 12.36
N GLN A 62 10.13 22.81 12.18
CA GLN A 62 11.23 23.32 13.01
C GLN A 62 11.32 24.85 12.94
N ARG A 63 10.94 25.47 11.81
CA ARG A 63 10.87 26.93 11.69
C ARG A 63 9.87 27.58 12.64
N VAL A 64 8.80 26.87 12.98
CA VAL A 64 7.76 27.35 13.90
C VAL A 64 8.08 26.94 15.33
N PHE A 65 8.33 25.65 15.56
CA PHE A 65 8.58 25.10 16.90
C PHE A 65 9.95 25.46 17.47
N GLY A 66 10.92 25.82 16.61
CA GLY A 66 12.22 26.33 17.05
C GLY A 66 12.12 27.64 17.83
N LEU A 67 11.07 28.45 17.60
CA LEU A 67 10.80 29.66 18.39
C LEU A 67 10.41 29.32 19.83
N LEU A 68 9.85 28.13 20.06
CA LEU A 68 9.49 27.61 21.37
C LEU A 68 10.64 26.82 22.01
N GLY A 69 11.81 26.74 21.36
CA GLY A 69 12.96 25.98 21.86
C GLY A 69 12.83 24.46 21.71
N ALA A 70 11.87 23.95 20.92
CA ALA A 70 11.71 22.52 20.70
C ALA A 70 12.60 22.01 19.55
N ASP A 71 13.22 20.84 19.71
CA ASP A 71 13.94 20.12 18.65
C ASP A 71 13.14 18.91 18.15
N LEU A 72 12.62 19.04 16.92
CA LEU A 72 11.81 18.00 16.29
C LEU A 72 12.63 16.79 15.84
N ASN A 73 13.94 16.95 15.59
CA ASN A 73 14.80 15.81 15.24
C ASN A 73 14.96 14.88 16.43
N GLN A 74 15.11 15.46 17.62
CA GLN A 74 15.16 14.72 18.87
C GLN A 74 13.83 13.99 19.10
N TRP A 75 12.69 14.69 19.01
CA TRP A 75 11.37 14.05 19.16
C TRP A 75 11.13 12.91 18.17
N PHE A 76 11.53 13.07 16.91
CA PHE A 76 11.40 12.00 15.92
C PHE A 76 12.28 10.80 16.23
N SER A 77 13.45 11.01 16.83
CA SER A 77 14.38 9.94 17.21
C SER A 77 13.91 9.18 18.44
N GLU A 78 13.29 9.88 19.40
CA GLU A 78 12.75 9.32 20.64
C GLU A 78 11.40 8.62 20.44
N MET A 79 10.65 8.99 19.41
CA MET A 79 9.34 8.41 19.14
C MET A 79 9.46 6.89 18.90
N PRO A 80 8.68 6.05 19.62
CA PRO A 80 8.68 4.62 19.40
C PRO A 80 8.23 4.34 17.96
N ARG A 81 9.08 3.65 17.20
CA ARG A 81 8.73 3.27 15.83
C ARG A 81 7.65 2.19 15.91
N PRO A 82 6.41 2.45 15.46
CA PRO A 82 5.37 1.43 15.51
C PRO A 82 5.85 0.20 14.76
N ALA A 83 5.73 -0.97 15.39
CA ALA A 83 5.92 -2.25 14.74
C ALA A 83 4.94 -2.27 13.56
N ARG A 84 5.47 -2.19 12.34
CA ARG A 84 4.65 -2.03 11.14
C ARG A 84 3.70 -3.22 11.08
N GLU A 85 2.39 -2.94 11.10
CA GLU A 85 1.38 -3.95 10.87
C GLU A 85 1.66 -4.62 9.51
N ALA A 86 1.97 -5.92 9.55
CA ALA A 86 2.46 -6.70 8.41
C ALA A 86 1.42 -6.91 7.30
N PHE A 87 0.29 -6.20 7.35
CA PHE A 87 -0.85 -6.36 6.46
C PHE A 87 -0.74 -5.53 5.19
N ALA A 88 -0.43 -4.24 5.32
CA ALA A 88 -0.45 -3.30 4.19
C ALA A 88 0.77 -3.38 3.26
N LYS A 89 1.76 -4.22 3.60
CA LYS A 89 3.03 -4.36 2.86
C LYS A 89 3.32 -5.81 2.51
N ARG A 90 2.29 -6.59 2.22
CA ARG A 90 2.47 -7.89 1.56
C ARG A 90 2.63 -7.61 0.08
N PRO A 91 3.83 -7.74 -0.52
CA PRO A 91 3.86 -8.11 -1.91
C PRO A 91 3.16 -9.47 -2.01
N SER A 92 2.08 -9.53 -2.78
CA SER A 92 1.68 -10.78 -3.42
C SER A 92 2.96 -11.37 -4.03
N TYR A 93 3.22 -12.65 -3.81
CA TYR A 93 4.38 -13.34 -4.38
C TYR A 93 4.13 -13.49 -5.89
N ALA A 94 4.16 -12.39 -6.62
CA ALA A 94 4.35 -12.42 -8.06
C ALA A 94 5.80 -12.88 -8.28
N PRO A 95 6.04 -13.98 -9.02
CA PRO A 95 7.39 -14.41 -9.34
C PRO A 95 8.04 -13.33 -10.22
N ASN A 96 8.77 -12.42 -9.59
CA ASN A 96 9.51 -11.40 -10.31
C ASN A 96 10.86 -12.02 -10.73
N PRO A 97 11.17 -12.15 -12.03
CA PRO A 97 12.43 -12.72 -12.50
C PRO A 97 13.65 -11.88 -12.07
N GLN A 98 13.46 -10.62 -11.67
CA GLN A 98 14.50 -9.76 -11.11
C GLN A 98 14.43 -9.74 -9.57
N ARG A 99 14.98 -10.76 -8.92
CA ARG A 99 15.11 -10.87 -7.45
C ARG A 99 16.15 -9.90 -6.88
N THR A 100 15.93 -8.59 -7.04
CA THR A 100 16.89 -7.54 -6.68
C THR A 100 16.88 -7.15 -5.20
N ARG A 101 15.82 -7.49 -4.45
CA ARG A 101 15.67 -7.10 -3.03
C ARG A 101 15.85 -8.27 -2.07
N ILE A 102 16.48 -7.99 -0.93
CA ILE A 102 16.67 -8.94 0.18
C ILE A 102 15.31 -9.47 0.69
N ASP A 103 14.25 -8.66 0.59
CA ASP A 103 12.87 -9.02 0.95
C ASP A 103 12.36 -10.29 0.26
N TYR A 104 12.83 -10.62 -0.95
CA TYR A 104 12.46 -11.87 -1.64
C TYR A 104 13.07 -13.12 -1.01
N TYR A 105 14.13 -12.95 -0.21
CA TYR A 105 14.86 -14.03 0.45
C TYR A 105 14.42 -14.22 1.92
N TYR A 106 13.64 -13.28 2.48
CA TYR A 106 13.02 -13.45 3.79
C TYR A 106 11.80 -14.38 3.69
N LEU A 107 11.95 -15.60 4.19
CA LEU A 107 10.90 -16.62 4.27
C LEU A 107 9.93 -16.42 5.45
N SER A 108 10.17 -15.42 6.31
CA SER A 108 9.36 -15.19 7.50
C SER A 108 8.04 -14.49 7.17
N LYS A 109 6.94 -15.23 7.32
CA LYS A 109 5.59 -14.65 7.28
C LYS A 109 5.17 -14.20 8.68
N HIS A 110 4.19 -13.31 8.75
CA HIS A 110 3.57 -12.88 10.01
C HIS A 110 2.09 -13.27 9.98
N CYS A 111 1.56 -13.68 11.13
CA CYS A 111 0.18 -14.10 11.31
C CYS A 111 -0.79 -12.97 10.96
N ILE A 112 -1.84 -13.29 10.19
CA ILE A 112 -2.89 -12.32 9.82
C ILE A 112 -3.79 -11.85 10.97
N LEU A 113 -3.61 -12.34 12.20
CA LEU A 113 -4.44 -11.91 13.33
C LEU A 113 -3.62 -11.24 14.42
N CYS A 114 -2.52 -11.87 14.85
CA CYS A 114 -1.70 -11.41 15.96
C CYS A 114 -0.35 -10.81 15.55
N GLY A 115 0.07 -10.96 14.29
CA GLY A 115 1.39 -10.49 13.84
C GLY A 115 2.59 -11.30 14.35
N GLU A 116 2.40 -12.43 15.05
CA GLU A 116 3.50 -13.34 15.40
C GLU A 116 4.14 -13.94 14.14
N LEU A 117 5.43 -14.27 14.21
CA LEU A 117 6.15 -14.94 13.12
C LEU A 117 5.59 -16.33 12.84
N VAL A 118 5.46 -16.66 11.56
CA VAL A 118 4.90 -17.93 11.05
C VAL A 118 5.86 -18.50 10.00
N GLN A 119 5.87 -19.84 9.87
CA GLN A 119 6.62 -20.53 8.83
C GLN A 119 6.13 -20.15 7.42
N ALA A 120 7.03 -20.23 6.43
CA ALA A 120 6.85 -19.68 5.09
C ALA A 120 5.59 -20.15 4.32
N SER A 121 4.98 -21.28 4.69
CA SER A 121 3.75 -21.77 4.05
C SER A 121 2.46 -21.26 4.70
N ALA A 122 2.45 -20.97 6.01
CA ALA A 122 1.21 -20.69 6.74
C ALA A 122 0.92 -19.19 6.90
N HIS A 123 -0.37 -18.84 6.91
CA HIS A 123 -0.85 -17.46 7.11
C HIS A 123 -1.27 -17.16 8.55
N LEU A 124 -1.46 -18.20 9.35
CA LEU A 124 -1.85 -18.16 10.76
C LEU A 124 -0.78 -18.81 11.63
N CYS A 125 -0.54 -18.27 12.82
CA CYS A 125 0.27 -18.95 13.82
C CYS A 125 -0.52 -20.09 14.47
N ASN A 126 0.17 -21.06 15.09
CA ASN A 126 -0.47 -22.22 15.72
C ASN A 126 -1.56 -21.82 16.73
N LYS A 127 -1.34 -20.75 17.51
CA LYS A 127 -2.32 -20.26 18.48
C LYS A 127 -3.62 -19.78 17.82
N CYS A 128 -3.51 -19.10 16.69
CA CYS A 128 -4.65 -18.62 15.92
C CYS A 128 -5.33 -19.74 15.14
N SER A 129 -4.57 -20.69 14.61
CA SER A 129 -5.10 -21.88 13.93
C SER A 129 -5.91 -22.77 14.88
N HIS A 130 -5.46 -22.96 16.13
CA HIS A 130 -6.21 -23.71 17.15
C HIS A 130 -7.56 -23.07 17.54
N ARG A 131 -7.73 -21.76 17.30
CA ARG A 131 -8.98 -21.03 17.58
C ARG A 131 -9.73 -20.74 16.27
N GLU A 132 -10.04 -21.80 15.53
CA GLU A 132 -10.59 -21.73 14.18
C GLU A 132 -11.81 -20.80 14.06
N ILE A 133 -12.81 -20.93 14.95
CA ILE A 133 -14.02 -20.10 14.91
C ILE A 133 -13.69 -18.61 15.12
N ALA A 134 -12.80 -18.30 16.07
CA ALA A 134 -12.38 -16.92 16.34
C ALA A 134 -11.53 -16.35 15.18
N ALA A 135 -10.71 -17.20 14.55
CA ALA A 135 -9.92 -16.81 13.40
C ALA A 135 -10.80 -16.54 12.17
N ALA A 136 -11.72 -17.46 11.85
CA ALA A 136 -12.67 -17.33 10.76
C ALA A 136 -13.54 -16.08 10.94
N THR A 137 -14.15 -15.88 12.12
CA THR A 137 -14.98 -14.68 12.39
C THR A 137 -14.20 -13.38 12.26
N ALA A 138 -12.94 -13.34 12.72
CA ALA A 138 -12.09 -12.16 12.59
C ALA A 138 -11.71 -11.88 11.11
N VAL A 139 -11.39 -12.91 10.34
CA VAL A 139 -11.07 -12.78 8.90
C VAL A 139 -12.30 -12.34 8.12
N ILE A 140 -13.44 -13.03 8.30
CA ILE A 140 -14.72 -12.71 7.66
C ILE A 140 -15.19 -11.29 8.00
N GLY A 141 -15.08 -10.89 9.27
CA GLY A 141 -15.47 -9.55 9.70
C GLY A 141 -14.61 -8.46 9.05
N ARG A 142 -13.29 -8.70 8.93
CA ARG A 142 -12.36 -7.78 8.27
C ARG A 142 -12.57 -7.74 6.76
N THR A 143 -12.76 -8.89 6.09
CA THR A 143 -13.04 -8.93 4.64
C THR A 143 -14.35 -8.21 4.33
N SER A 144 -15.43 -8.51 5.06
CA SER A 144 -16.73 -7.86 4.87
C SER A 144 -16.67 -6.34 5.08
N LYS A 145 -15.87 -5.86 6.04
CA LYS A 145 -15.66 -4.42 6.25
C LYS A 145 -14.98 -3.77 5.03
N LEU A 146 -13.88 -4.36 4.56
CA LEU A 146 -13.15 -3.84 3.39
C LEU A 146 -13.99 -3.89 2.11
N GLU A 147 -14.84 -4.90 1.94
CA GLU A 147 -15.78 -5.00 0.82
C GLU A 147 -16.83 -3.90 0.85
N LYS A 148 -17.42 -3.60 2.01
CA LYS A 148 -18.36 -2.49 2.16
C LYS A 148 -17.70 -1.16 1.86
N GLU A 149 -16.48 -0.96 2.34
CA GLU A 149 -15.69 0.25 2.04
C GLU A 149 -15.38 0.35 0.55
N MET A 150 -14.99 -0.75 -0.10
CA MET A 150 -14.76 -0.79 -1.54
C MET A 150 -16.03 -0.47 -2.34
N GLN A 151 -17.17 -1.07 -1.98
CA GLN A 151 -18.47 -0.80 -2.61
C GLN A 151 -18.87 0.67 -2.46
N HIS A 152 -18.62 1.26 -1.28
CA HIS A 152 -18.91 2.66 -1.02
C HIS A 152 -18.05 3.58 -1.91
N LEU A 153 -16.74 3.36 -1.94
CA LEU A 153 -15.82 4.11 -2.81
C LEU A 153 -16.19 3.93 -4.29
N ALA A 154 -16.60 2.72 -4.67
CA ALA A 154 -17.02 2.43 -6.02
C ALA A 154 -18.31 3.17 -6.41
N ALA A 155 -19.29 3.25 -5.51
CA ALA A 155 -20.50 4.03 -5.71
C ALA A 155 -20.19 5.52 -5.90
N ILE A 156 -19.25 6.08 -5.12
CA ILE A 156 -18.80 7.48 -5.29
C ILE A 156 -18.19 7.67 -6.68
N CYS A 157 -17.29 6.77 -7.11
CA CYS A 157 -16.68 6.86 -8.44
C CYS A 157 -17.71 6.75 -9.57
N ARG A 158 -18.71 5.87 -9.45
CA ARG A 158 -19.80 5.74 -10.43
C ARG A 158 -20.65 7.00 -10.49
N HIS A 159 -20.98 7.59 -9.34
CA HIS A 159 -21.72 8.86 -9.29
C HIS A 159 -20.95 10.02 -9.93
N CYS A 160 -19.63 10.06 -9.76
CA CYS A 160 -18.76 11.07 -10.35
C CYS A 160 -18.53 10.88 -11.87
N GLY A 161 -18.90 9.73 -12.44
CA GLY A 161 -18.65 9.38 -13.85
C GLY A 161 -17.29 8.72 -14.11
N GLY A 162 -16.61 8.25 -13.06
CA GLY A 162 -15.32 7.54 -13.16
C GLY A 162 -15.44 6.03 -13.42
N GLY A 163 -16.66 5.49 -13.35
CA GLY A 163 -16.97 4.09 -13.65
C GLY A 163 -17.88 3.98 -14.86
N ASP A 164 -17.71 2.92 -15.65
CA ASP A 164 -18.72 2.52 -16.62
C ASP A 164 -19.91 1.90 -15.84
N TRP A 165 -21.12 2.04 -16.37
CA TRP A 165 -22.33 1.46 -15.77
C TRP A 165 -22.31 -0.08 -15.85
N VAL A 166 -21.47 -0.64 -16.73
CA VAL A 166 -21.28 -2.08 -16.87
C VAL A 166 -20.51 -2.63 -15.66
N LEU A 167 -21.22 -3.38 -14.80
CA LEU A 167 -20.71 -3.93 -13.54
C LEU A 167 -19.39 -4.72 -13.67
N GLU A 168 -19.18 -5.42 -14.79
CA GLU A 168 -17.98 -6.24 -15.02
C GLU A 168 -16.74 -5.44 -15.44
N SER A 169 -16.90 -4.18 -15.83
CA SER A 169 -15.83 -3.37 -16.41
C SER A 169 -15.05 -2.52 -15.39
N GLY A 170 -15.52 -2.48 -14.14
CA GLY A 170 -14.88 -1.82 -13.01
C GLY A 170 -14.65 -0.32 -13.18
N ILE A 171 -13.99 0.30 -12.20
CA ILE A 171 -13.67 1.74 -12.24
C ILE A 171 -12.30 1.97 -12.90
N LYS A 172 -12.31 2.56 -14.09
CA LYS A 172 -11.09 2.87 -14.87
C LYS A 172 -10.50 4.26 -14.62
N CYS A 173 -11.13 5.10 -13.80
CA CYS A 173 -10.60 6.42 -13.48
C CYS A 173 -9.19 6.38 -12.85
N THR A 174 -8.27 7.17 -13.39
CA THR A 174 -6.85 7.30 -12.99
C THR A 174 -6.47 8.72 -12.56
N SER A 175 -7.44 9.57 -12.25
CA SER A 175 -7.17 10.98 -11.89
C SER A 175 -6.36 11.09 -10.59
N LEU A 176 -5.10 11.53 -10.71
CA LEU A 176 -4.21 11.81 -9.58
C LEU A 176 -4.66 13.01 -8.72
N ALA A 177 -5.54 13.86 -9.24
CA ALA A 177 -6.10 14.98 -8.50
C ALA A 177 -7.27 14.57 -7.58
N CYS A 178 -7.77 13.34 -7.69
CA CYS A 178 -8.90 12.85 -6.91
C CYS A 178 -8.42 12.16 -5.62
N SER A 179 -8.88 12.60 -4.45
CA SER A 179 -8.56 11.95 -3.16
C SER A 179 -9.10 10.52 -3.08
N VAL A 180 -10.31 10.29 -3.60
CA VAL A 180 -10.99 8.98 -3.65
C VAL A 180 -10.16 7.95 -4.43
N PHE A 181 -9.36 8.38 -5.41
CA PHE A 181 -8.50 7.49 -6.17
C PHE A 181 -7.46 6.78 -5.27
N TYR A 182 -6.80 7.52 -4.38
CA TYR A 182 -5.80 6.96 -3.47
C TYR A 182 -6.42 6.02 -2.44
N GLU A 183 -7.56 6.41 -1.88
CA GLU A 183 -8.31 5.58 -0.92
C GLU A 183 -8.79 4.28 -1.58
N ARG A 184 -9.35 4.38 -2.80
CA ARG A 184 -9.76 3.21 -3.59
C ARG A 184 -8.58 2.26 -3.82
N ARG A 185 -7.43 2.77 -4.29
CA ARG A 185 -6.23 1.94 -4.51
C ARG A 185 -5.72 1.29 -3.22
N LYS A 186 -5.77 2.00 -2.10
CA LYS A 186 -5.40 1.47 -0.78
C LYS A 186 -6.32 0.30 -0.38
N VAL A 187 -7.63 0.53 -0.34
CA VAL A 187 -8.62 -0.49 0.05
C VAL A 187 -8.58 -1.67 -0.93
N GLN A 188 -8.37 -1.42 -2.22
CA GLN A 188 -8.23 -2.46 -3.25
C GLN A 188 -7.09 -3.41 -2.94
N LYS A 189 -5.91 -2.87 -2.61
CA LYS A 189 -4.73 -3.66 -2.26
C LYS A 189 -4.92 -4.44 -0.95
N GLU A 190 -5.52 -3.81 0.05
CA GLU A 190 -5.81 -4.45 1.34
C GLU A 190 -6.83 -5.58 1.19
N LEU A 191 -7.90 -5.37 0.43
CA LEU A 191 -8.93 -6.37 0.16
C LEU A 191 -8.39 -7.55 -0.66
N GLN A 192 -7.58 -7.29 -1.68
CA GLN A 192 -6.95 -8.36 -2.48
C GLN A 192 -6.00 -9.20 -1.62
N GLY A 193 -5.19 -8.57 -0.77
CA GLY A 193 -4.29 -9.28 0.14
C GLY A 193 -5.01 -10.13 1.18
N LEU A 194 -6.15 -9.65 1.71
CA LEU A 194 -6.91 -10.38 2.71
C LEU A 194 -7.82 -11.47 2.10
N SER A 195 -8.45 -11.20 0.96
CA SER A 195 -9.32 -12.15 0.26
C SER A 195 -8.55 -13.36 -0.27
N ALA A 196 -7.32 -13.17 -0.76
CA ALA A 196 -6.44 -14.28 -1.15
C ALA A 196 -6.21 -15.24 0.03
N VAL A 197 -5.86 -14.69 1.20
CA VAL A 197 -5.63 -15.51 2.40
C VAL A 197 -6.92 -16.15 2.92
N ALA A 198 -8.03 -15.42 2.89
CA ALA A 198 -9.32 -15.96 3.32
C ALA A 198 -9.83 -17.09 2.42
N GLY A 199 -9.51 -17.02 1.12
CA GLY A 199 -9.79 -18.07 0.14
C GLY A 199 -8.89 -19.30 0.30
N ASP A 200 -7.60 -19.11 0.55
CA ASP A 200 -6.64 -20.21 0.75
C ASP A 200 -6.96 -21.04 2.01
N GLU A 201 -7.42 -20.39 3.08
CA GLU A 201 -7.84 -21.04 4.34
C GLU A 201 -9.31 -21.52 4.30
N GLY A 202 -10.06 -21.24 3.22
CA GLY A 202 -11.46 -21.66 3.05
C GLY A 202 -12.48 -20.92 3.93
N PHE A 203 -12.10 -19.82 4.58
CA PHE A 203 -12.99 -19.07 5.47
C PHE A 203 -13.96 -18.15 4.74
N TYR A 204 -13.69 -17.79 3.49
CA TYR A 204 -14.49 -16.83 2.73
C TYR A 204 -14.50 -17.19 1.24
N PRO A 205 -15.62 -16.98 0.51
CA PRO A 205 -15.64 -17.17 -0.94
C PRO A 205 -14.63 -16.25 -1.63
N LYS A 206 -14.15 -16.68 -2.81
CA LYS A 206 -13.23 -15.86 -3.62
C LYS A 206 -13.92 -14.56 -4.01
N CYS A 207 -13.40 -13.44 -3.51
CA CYS A 207 -13.86 -12.10 -3.87
C CYS A 207 -13.08 -11.61 -5.09
N MET A 208 -13.79 -11.27 -6.17
CA MET A 208 -13.20 -10.70 -7.38
C MET A 208 -13.08 -9.19 -7.22
N VAL A 209 -11.97 -8.75 -6.60
CA VAL A 209 -11.73 -7.33 -6.28
C VAL A 209 -11.72 -6.43 -7.52
N GLU A 210 -11.42 -7.01 -8.69
CA GLU A 210 -11.40 -6.32 -9.99
C GLU A 210 -12.80 -5.89 -10.47
N TRP A 211 -13.86 -6.46 -9.90
CA TRP A 211 -15.25 -6.21 -10.33
C TRP A 211 -15.87 -4.99 -9.63
N PHE A 212 -15.11 -4.31 -8.77
CA PHE A 212 -15.55 -3.11 -8.05
C PHE A 212 -15.18 -1.80 -8.77
#